data_AF-A0AAV2PM63-F1
#
_entry.id   AF-A0AAV2PM63-F1
#
_cell.length_a   1.000
_cell.length_b   1.000
_cell.length_c   1.000
_cell.angle_alpha   90.00
_cell.angle_beta   90.00
_cell.angle_gamma   90.00
#
_symmetry.space_group_name_H-M   'P 1'
#
loop_
_entity.id
_entity.type
_entity.pdbx_description
1 polymer ?
#
loop_
_entity_poly.entity_id
_entity_poly.type
_entity_poly.pdbx_seq_one_letter_code
_entity_poly.pdbx_strand_id
1 'polypeptide(L)'
;MDTKNVEETFEMLGYSVKCHENFSSKQMESELNAIVSDQSLWYLDSLIIIIGTHGTERTKFYTSDSRGNTLDITWVRKFFSNKNCPSMKNKPKILIGNFCRGKFYESDALVYQIKQKLSHMITLFSCTEDTVSLRNTSSGSCFITTLCNTLKNNQEEELSVIMNITAKDLEDQKKHCPHPTSYVEHPFCKFVFKCQ
;
A
#
# COMPACT_ATOMS: atom_id res chain seq x y z
N MET A 1 7.25 -11.11 10.12
CA MET A 1 8.12 -9.97 10.43
C MET A 1 7.47 -8.67 9.95
N ASP A 2 7.21 -8.51 8.66
CA ASP A 2 6.50 -7.34 8.11
C ASP A 2 5.15 -7.09 8.79
N THR A 3 4.30 -8.12 8.90
CA THR A 3 2.98 -8.03 9.54
C THR A 3 3.07 -7.42 10.94
N LYS A 4 3.93 -7.98 11.81
CA LYS A 4 4.12 -7.51 13.18
C LYS A 4 4.68 -6.09 13.25
N ASN A 5 5.67 -5.76 12.42
CA ASN A 5 6.26 -4.42 12.43
C ASN A 5 5.24 -3.36 11.96
N VAL A 6 4.42 -3.69 10.96
CA VAL A 6 3.31 -2.86 10.50
C VAL A 6 2.29 -2.70 11.61
N GLU A 7 1.82 -3.79 12.20
CA GLU A 7 0.85 -3.79 13.30
C GLU A 7 1.32 -2.88 14.45
N GLU A 8 2.50 -3.12 15.01
CA GLU A 8 3.04 -2.31 16.10
C GLU A 8 3.20 -0.83 15.72
N THR A 9 3.61 -0.53 14.48
CA THR A 9 3.80 0.84 14.02
C THR A 9 2.49 1.58 13.89
N PHE A 10 1.48 0.99 13.25
CA PHE A 10 0.21 1.66 13.02
C PHE A 10 -0.65 1.71 14.28
N GLU A 11 -0.57 0.72 15.18
CA GLU A 11 -1.18 0.82 16.51
C GLU A 11 -0.57 1.98 17.33
N MET A 12 0.76 2.14 17.30
CA MET A 12 1.43 3.27 17.95
C MET A 12 0.99 4.63 17.38
N LEU A 13 0.62 4.68 16.09
CA LEU A 13 0.09 5.88 15.44
C LEU A 13 -1.41 6.11 15.70
N GLY A 14 -2.07 5.22 16.45
CA GLY A 14 -3.48 5.33 16.85
C GLY A 14 -4.47 4.60 15.94
N TYR A 15 -4.02 3.75 15.01
CA TYR A 15 -4.92 2.96 14.17
C TYR A 15 -5.34 1.67 14.85
N SER A 16 -6.59 1.25 14.60
CA SER A 16 -7.01 -0.14 14.82
C SER A 16 -6.56 -0.99 13.63
N VAL A 17 -5.66 -1.95 13.86
CA VAL A 17 -5.09 -2.79 12.81
C VAL A 17 -5.80 -4.14 12.76
N LYS A 18 -6.14 -4.61 11.54
CA LYS A 18 -6.63 -5.96 11.28
C LYS A 18 -5.68 -6.66 10.32
N CYS A 19 -5.06 -7.75 10.77
CA CYS A 19 -4.11 -8.52 9.98
C CYS A 19 -4.74 -9.80 9.42
N HIS A 20 -4.49 -10.06 8.15
CA HIS A 20 -4.98 -11.22 7.43
C HIS A 20 -3.84 -11.88 6.66
N GLU A 21 -3.66 -13.20 6.85
CA GLU A 21 -2.59 -13.96 6.19
C GLU A 21 -3.17 -14.99 5.22
N ASN A 22 -2.46 -15.22 4.11
CA ASN A 22 -2.77 -16.26 3.13
C ASN A 22 -4.21 -16.21 2.59
N PHE A 23 -4.71 -15.02 2.28
CA PHE A 23 -6.02 -14.86 1.64
C PHE A 23 -6.03 -15.36 0.19
N SER A 24 -7.05 -16.17 -0.12
CA SER A 24 -7.47 -16.48 -1.48
C SER A 24 -8.14 -15.28 -2.13
N SER A 25 -8.31 -15.34 -3.46
CA SER A 25 -9.06 -14.32 -4.22
C SER A 25 -10.45 -14.05 -3.64
N LYS A 26 -11.20 -15.11 -3.32
CA LYS A 26 -12.54 -15.04 -2.74
C LYS A 26 -12.54 -14.46 -1.32
N GLN A 27 -11.56 -14.81 -0.49
CA GLN A 27 -11.44 -14.25 0.86
C GLN A 27 -11.12 -12.76 0.81
N MET A 28 -10.23 -12.33 -0.09
CA MET A 28 -9.95 -10.92 -0.33
C MET A 28 -11.22 -10.16 -0.74
N GLU A 29 -11.98 -10.67 -1.71
CA GLU A 29 -13.24 -10.06 -2.12
C GLU A 29 -14.26 -9.96 -0.98
N SER A 30 -14.41 -11.04 -0.20
CA SER A 30 -15.32 -11.06 0.95
C SER A 30 -14.95 -10.02 2.00
N GLU A 31 -13.65 -9.89 2.31
CA GLU A 31 -13.17 -8.93 3.29
C GLU A 31 -13.35 -7.48 2.81
N LEU A 32 -13.03 -7.19 1.55
CA LEU A 32 -13.23 -5.86 0.99
C LEU A 32 -14.71 -5.45 0.99
N ASN A 33 -15.62 -6.37 0.68
CA ASN A 33 -17.05 -6.14 0.78
C ASN A 33 -17.50 -5.91 2.24
N ALA A 34 -16.96 -6.69 3.19
CA ALA A 34 -17.26 -6.53 4.60
C ALA A 34 -16.82 -5.15 5.12
N ILE A 35 -15.60 -4.72 4.79
CA ILE A 35 -15.09 -3.40 5.15
C ILE A 35 -15.96 -2.30 4.56
N VAL A 36 -16.27 -2.34 3.26
CA VAL A 36 -17.09 -1.29 2.62
C VAL A 36 -18.51 -1.20 3.24
N SER A 37 -19.01 -2.30 3.79
CA SER A 37 -20.34 -2.37 4.41
C SER A 37 -20.36 -2.03 5.90
N ASP A 38 -19.19 -1.92 6.54
CA ASP A 38 -19.07 -1.65 7.97
C ASP A 38 -19.44 -0.19 8.28
N GLN A 39 -20.45 -0.01 9.14
CA GLN A 39 -20.97 1.32 9.49
C GLN A 39 -19.96 2.14 10.32
N SER A 40 -19.00 1.49 10.97
CA SER A 40 -17.98 2.19 11.75
C SER A 40 -17.10 3.11 10.90
N LEU A 41 -16.96 2.86 9.59
CA LEU A 41 -16.19 3.71 8.67
C LEU A 41 -16.71 5.16 8.60
N TRP A 42 -17.99 5.40 8.95
CA TRP A 42 -18.53 6.76 9.05
C TRP A 42 -17.81 7.61 10.10
N TYR A 43 -17.24 6.99 11.13
CA TYR A 43 -16.58 7.67 12.24
C TYR A 43 -15.05 7.69 12.14
N LEU A 44 -14.48 7.00 11.15
CA LEU A 44 -13.03 7.00 10.92
C LEU A 44 -12.60 8.26 10.14
N ASP A 45 -11.43 8.80 10.44
CA ASP A 45 -10.89 9.95 9.70
C ASP A 45 -10.10 9.53 8.46
N SER A 46 -9.49 8.33 8.48
CA SER A 46 -8.74 7.79 7.35
C SER A 46 -8.76 6.26 7.32
N LEU A 47 -8.38 5.68 6.18
CA LEU A 47 -8.25 4.23 6.01
C LEU A 47 -6.93 3.90 5.33
N ILE A 48 -6.22 2.89 5.84
CA ILE A 48 -4.97 2.40 5.30
C ILE A 48 -5.11 0.92 4.98
N ILE A 49 -4.72 0.52 3.77
CA ILE A 49 -4.76 -0.88 3.30
C ILE A 49 -3.38 -1.26 2.81
N ILE A 50 -2.78 -2.27 3.43
CA ILE A 50 -1.43 -2.73 3.11
C ILE A 50 -1.51 -4.15 2.54
N ILE A 51 -1.09 -4.31 1.28
CA ILE A 51 -1.11 -5.59 0.58
C ILE A 51 0.32 -6.08 0.41
N GLY A 52 0.68 -7.13 1.16
CA GLY A 52 1.98 -7.78 1.07
C GLY A 52 1.89 -9.15 0.42
N THR A 53 2.30 -9.29 -0.85
CA THR A 53 2.39 -10.61 -1.52
C THR A 53 3.50 -10.61 -2.59
N HIS A 54 3.63 -11.70 -3.35
CA HIS A 54 4.35 -11.71 -4.61
C HIS A 54 3.53 -10.99 -5.68
N GLY A 55 4.20 -10.36 -6.65
CA GLY A 55 3.54 -9.69 -7.77
C GLY A 55 4.04 -10.17 -9.12
N THR A 56 3.26 -9.92 -10.17
CA THR A 56 3.54 -10.40 -11.54
C THR A 56 3.77 -9.27 -12.51
N GLU A 57 2.84 -8.32 -12.53
CA GLU A 57 2.74 -7.21 -13.45
C GLU A 57 2.58 -5.91 -12.64
N ARG A 58 2.55 -4.78 -13.35
CA ARG A 58 2.57 -3.42 -12.79
C ARG A 58 1.61 -3.17 -11.62
N THR A 59 0.43 -3.78 -11.65
CA THR A 59 -0.66 -3.59 -10.67
C THR A 59 -1.16 -4.91 -10.08
N LYS A 60 -0.62 -6.05 -10.53
CA LYS A 60 -1.17 -7.37 -10.21
C LYS A 60 -0.36 -8.10 -9.16
N PHE A 61 -1.08 -8.79 -8.28
CA PHE A 61 -0.53 -9.44 -7.11
C PHE A 61 -1.18 -10.82 -6.89
N TYR A 62 -0.40 -11.78 -6.37
CA TYR A 62 -0.86 -13.16 -6.16
C TYR A 62 -1.67 -13.34 -4.88
N THR A 63 -2.59 -14.30 -4.91
CA THR A 63 -3.35 -14.80 -3.77
C THR A 63 -2.91 -16.22 -3.37
N SER A 64 -3.35 -16.70 -2.20
CA SER A 64 -2.87 -17.99 -1.65
C SER A 64 -3.38 -19.22 -2.39
N ASP A 65 -4.50 -19.12 -3.11
CA ASP A 65 -5.08 -20.16 -3.96
C ASP A 65 -4.34 -20.31 -5.31
N SER A 66 -3.05 -19.97 -5.34
CA SER A 66 -2.27 -19.74 -6.56
C SER A 66 -2.00 -21.01 -7.36
N ARG A 67 -2.87 -21.26 -8.35
CA ARG A 67 -2.54 -21.87 -9.66
C ARG A 67 -2.58 -20.81 -10.78
N GLY A 68 -2.06 -19.61 -10.54
CA GLY A 68 -2.02 -18.51 -11.53
C GLY A 68 -3.09 -17.43 -11.39
N ASN A 69 -3.95 -17.48 -10.36
CA ASN A 69 -4.88 -16.40 -10.08
C ASN A 69 -4.13 -15.17 -9.53
N THR A 70 -4.42 -14.01 -10.10
CA THR A 70 -3.90 -12.71 -9.66
C THR A 70 -5.04 -11.72 -9.52
N LEU A 71 -4.89 -10.77 -8.59
CA LEU A 71 -5.79 -9.64 -8.43
C LEU A 71 -5.08 -8.35 -8.81
N ASP A 72 -5.83 -7.34 -9.20
CA ASP A 72 -5.30 -6.03 -9.57
C ASP A 72 -5.56 -5.02 -8.44
N ILE A 73 -4.55 -4.26 -8.02
CA ILE A 73 -4.71 -3.23 -6.99
C ILE A 73 -5.71 -2.13 -7.40
N THR A 74 -5.90 -1.88 -8.70
CA THR A 74 -6.94 -0.98 -9.21
C THR A 74 -8.36 -1.51 -8.94
N TRP A 75 -8.54 -2.83 -8.86
CA TRP A 75 -9.80 -3.43 -8.42
C TRP A 75 -10.05 -3.14 -6.93
N VAL A 76 -9.02 -3.24 -6.09
CA VAL A 76 -9.10 -2.83 -4.67
C VAL A 76 -9.44 -1.34 -4.54
N ARG A 77 -8.80 -0.47 -5.33
CA ARG A 77 -9.13 0.97 -5.36
C ARG A 77 -10.60 1.26 -5.65
N LYS A 78 -11.23 0.47 -6.53
CA LYS A 78 -12.64 0.67 -6.91
C LYS A 78 -13.57 0.46 -5.72
N PHE A 79 -13.29 -0.46 -4.80
CA PHE A 79 -14.09 -0.66 -3.57
C PHE A 79 -14.19 0.62 -2.75
N PHE A 80 -13.07 1.33 -2.61
CA PHE A 80 -13.00 2.53 -1.76
C PHE A 80 -13.14 3.85 -2.54
N SER A 81 -13.68 3.78 -3.76
CA SER A 81 -14.07 4.99 -4.49
C SER A 81 -15.21 5.72 -3.77
N ASN A 82 -15.34 7.04 -3.93
CA ASN A 82 -16.43 7.82 -3.33
C ASN A 82 -17.84 7.29 -3.68
N LYS A 83 -17.97 6.58 -4.81
CA LYS A 83 -19.22 5.96 -5.26
C LYS A 83 -19.50 4.68 -4.48
N ASN A 84 -18.50 3.82 -4.34
CA ASN A 84 -18.67 2.47 -3.80
C ASN A 84 -18.51 2.40 -2.28
N CYS A 85 -17.79 3.35 -1.67
CA CYS A 85 -17.66 3.48 -0.22
C CYS A 85 -18.03 4.91 0.24
N PRO A 86 -19.33 5.25 0.32
CA PRO A 86 -19.77 6.58 0.71
C PRO A 86 -19.33 7.01 2.11
N SER A 87 -19.16 6.06 3.04
CA SER A 87 -18.68 6.30 4.41
C SER A 87 -17.27 6.90 4.46
N MET A 88 -16.44 6.63 3.45
CA MET A 88 -15.10 7.18 3.28
C MET A 88 -15.01 8.28 2.21
N LYS A 89 -16.16 8.82 1.77
CA LYS A 89 -16.19 9.91 0.79
C LYS A 89 -15.48 11.14 1.36
N ASN A 90 -14.59 11.73 0.57
CA ASN A 90 -13.76 12.89 0.94
C ASN A 90 -12.80 12.69 2.13
N LYS A 91 -12.63 11.44 2.60
CA LYS A 91 -11.65 11.09 3.65
C LYS A 91 -10.37 10.51 3.04
N PRO A 92 -9.18 10.73 3.61
CA PRO A 92 -7.94 10.11 3.11
C PRO A 92 -8.00 8.57 3.10
N LYS A 93 -7.59 7.98 1.98
CA LYS A 93 -7.45 6.53 1.78
C LYS A 93 -6.06 6.23 1.26
N ILE A 94 -5.27 5.44 1.97
CA ILE A 94 -3.89 5.11 1.59
C ILE A 94 -3.81 3.62 1.29
N LEU A 95 -3.44 3.26 0.07
CA LEU A 95 -3.13 1.88 -0.29
C LEU A 95 -1.61 1.72 -0.39
N ILE A 96 -1.06 0.68 0.22
CA ILE A 96 0.37 0.35 0.16
C ILE A 96 0.52 -1.03 -0.48
N GLY A 97 1.05 -1.08 -1.70
CA GLY A 97 1.37 -2.32 -2.42
C GLY A 97 2.82 -2.73 -2.20
N ASN A 98 3.05 -3.75 -1.37
CA ASN A 98 4.37 -4.34 -1.13
C ASN A 98 4.53 -5.65 -1.92
N PHE A 99 4.61 -5.54 -3.25
CA PHE A 99 4.78 -6.64 -4.21
C PHE A 99 5.59 -6.21 -5.45
N CYS A 100 6.25 -7.16 -6.11
CA CYS A 100 6.98 -6.92 -7.37
C CYS A 100 6.05 -6.41 -8.48
N ARG A 101 6.53 -5.50 -9.33
CA ARG A 101 5.71 -4.89 -10.41
C ARG A 101 6.04 -5.41 -11.83
N GLY A 102 6.70 -6.57 -11.94
CA GLY A 102 7.08 -7.18 -13.22
C GLY A 102 8.26 -6.51 -13.94
N LYS A 103 8.60 -6.97 -15.16
CA LYS A 103 9.58 -6.36 -16.08
C LYS A 103 8.85 -5.72 -17.28
N PHE A 104 9.33 -4.56 -17.73
CA PHE A 104 8.79 -3.79 -18.86
C PHE A 104 8.82 -4.59 -20.16
N TYR A 105 7.69 -4.62 -20.87
CA TYR A 105 7.68 -4.80 -22.31
C TYR A 105 7.06 -3.52 -22.90
N GLU A 106 7.78 -2.83 -23.79
CA GLU A 106 7.54 -1.45 -24.23
C GLU A 106 6.19 -1.17 -24.94
N SER A 107 5.25 -2.11 -25.00
CA SER A 107 4.02 -1.97 -25.80
C SER A 107 2.84 -1.27 -25.11
N ASP A 108 2.87 -1.05 -23.79
CA ASP A 108 1.68 -0.63 -23.03
C ASP A 108 1.64 0.87 -22.65
N ALA A 109 2.36 1.72 -23.39
CA ALA A 109 2.31 3.18 -23.26
C ALA A 109 0.90 3.78 -23.39
N LEU A 110 -0.08 3.02 -23.89
CA LEU A 110 -1.51 3.38 -24.00
C LEU A 110 -2.29 3.36 -22.66
N VAL A 111 -1.80 2.71 -21.60
CA VAL A 111 -2.54 2.62 -20.30
C VAL A 111 -2.42 3.92 -19.46
N TYR A 112 -1.66 4.91 -19.94
CA TYR A 112 -1.57 6.26 -19.36
C TYR A 112 -2.91 7.05 -19.36
N GLN A 113 -3.99 6.46 -19.90
CA GLN A 113 -5.34 7.01 -19.85
C GLN A 113 -6.10 6.76 -18.54
N ILE A 114 -5.60 5.96 -17.58
CA ILE A 114 -6.22 5.91 -16.23
C ILE A 114 -5.70 7.08 -15.38
N LYS A 115 -5.83 8.32 -15.88
CA LYS A 115 -5.90 9.54 -15.06
C LYS A 115 -7.27 9.62 -14.37
N GLN A 116 -7.76 8.52 -13.79
CA GLN A 116 -8.92 8.63 -12.90
C GLN A 116 -8.42 9.24 -11.60
N LYS A 117 -8.58 10.55 -11.46
CA LYS A 117 -8.38 11.28 -10.22
C LYS A 117 -9.34 10.72 -9.17
N LEU A 118 -8.93 9.65 -8.48
CA LEU A 118 -9.63 9.13 -7.32
C LEU A 118 -9.39 10.13 -6.20
N SER A 119 -10.37 11.00 -5.96
CA SER A 119 -10.25 12.04 -4.96
C SER A 119 -9.99 11.41 -3.58
N HIS A 120 -9.00 11.92 -2.85
CA HIS A 120 -8.65 11.51 -1.49
C HIS A 120 -8.17 10.05 -1.40
N MET A 121 -7.55 9.53 -2.47
CA MET A 121 -6.90 8.21 -2.45
C MET A 121 -5.46 8.33 -2.94
N ILE A 122 -4.53 7.77 -2.17
CA ILE A 122 -3.11 7.67 -2.49
C ILE A 122 -2.76 6.20 -2.61
N THR A 123 -1.87 5.85 -3.53
CA THR A 123 -1.23 4.53 -3.53
C THR A 123 0.28 4.67 -3.52
N LEU A 124 0.89 3.93 -2.61
CA LEU A 124 2.33 3.80 -2.43
C LEU A 124 2.73 2.39 -2.86
N PHE A 125 3.82 2.28 -3.60
CA PHE A 125 4.41 0.97 -3.93
C PHE A 125 5.79 0.85 -3.29
N SER A 126 6.15 -0.38 -2.87
CA SER A 126 7.48 -0.70 -2.33
C SER A 126 8.59 -0.73 -3.39
N CYS A 127 8.20 -0.74 -4.67
CA CYS A 127 9.05 -0.85 -5.83
C CYS A 127 8.50 0.05 -6.96
N THR A 128 9.39 0.67 -7.73
CA THR A 128 9.11 1.18 -9.07
C THR A 128 8.84 0.02 -9.99
N GLU A 129 8.23 0.35 -11.12
CA GLU A 129 8.23 -0.51 -12.28
C GLU A 129 9.64 -1.07 -12.54
N ASP A 130 9.70 -2.33 -12.97
CA ASP A 130 10.91 -3.03 -13.40
C ASP A 130 11.87 -3.49 -12.30
N THR A 131 11.39 -3.51 -11.05
CA THR A 131 12.24 -3.89 -9.93
C THR A 131 11.64 -4.99 -9.04
N VAL A 132 12.52 -5.84 -8.51
CA VAL A 132 12.15 -6.96 -7.63
C VAL A 132 12.05 -6.46 -6.19
N SER A 133 10.90 -6.67 -5.55
CA SER A 133 10.76 -6.48 -4.10
C SER A 133 11.47 -7.64 -3.39
N LEU A 134 12.74 -7.44 -3.03
CA LEU A 134 13.48 -8.45 -2.29
C LEU A 134 12.99 -8.49 -0.85
N ARG A 135 12.38 -9.61 -0.49
CA ARG A 135 12.06 -9.95 0.90
C ARG A 135 13.17 -10.82 1.43
N ASN A 136 13.81 -10.37 2.50
CA ASN A 136 14.62 -11.26 3.30
C ASN A 136 13.66 -11.99 4.26
N THR A 137 13.59 -13.32 4.15
CA THR A 137 12.70 -14.15 4.99
C THR A 137 13.00 -14.04 6.48
N SER A 138 14.20 -13.59 6.86
CA SER A 138 14.62 -13.42 8.25
C SER A 138 14.42 -11.99 8.78
N SER A 139 14.37 -10.95 7.93
CA SER A 139 14.34 -9.53 8.36
C SER A 139 13.18 -8.70 7.79
N GLY A 140 12.34 -9.25 6.91
CA GLY A 140 11.23 -8.53 6.28
C GLY A 140 11.59 -7.82 4.97
N SER A 141 10.61 -7.10 4.40
CA SER A 141 10.78 -6.21 3.25
C SER A 141 11.56 -4.96 3.68
N CYS A 142 12.64 -4.62 2.97
CA CYS A 142 13.40 -3.40 3.23
C CYS A 142 12.50 -2.16 3.20
N PHE A 143 11.55 -2.09 2.25
CA PHE A 143 10.62 -0.97 2.17
C PHE A 143 9.74 -0.86 3.42
N ILE A 144 9.09 -1.97 3.84
CA ILE A 144 8.19 -1.95 5.01
C ILE A 144 8.97 -1.63 6.28
N THR A 145 10.14 -2.26 6.47
CA THR A 145 10.98 -2.02 7.64
C THR A 145 11.43 -0.56 7.70
N THR A 146 11.92 0.00 6.60
CA THR A 146 12.37 1.40 6.56
C THR A 146 11.20 2.36 6.73
N LEU A 147 10.07 2.15 6.04
CA LEU A 147 8.88 2.98 6.21
C LEU A 147 8.41 3.00 7.67
N CYS A 148 8.32 1.82 8.31
CA CYS A 148 7.91 1.72 9.71
C CYS A 148 8.89 2.44 10.64
N ASN A 149 10.20 2.31 10.42
CA ASN A 149 11.21 3.02 11.20
C ASN A 149 11.13 4.52 10.99
N THR A 150 10.94 5.00 9.75
CA THR A 150 10.74 6.43 9.47
C THR A 150 9.50 6.95 10.20
N LEU A 151 8.37 6.25 10.12
CA LEU A 151 7.13 6.63 10.82
C LEU A 151 7.31 6.68 12.34
N LYS A 152 7.99 5.69 12.93
CA LYS A 152 8.27 5.63 14.37
C LYS A 152 9.03 6.86 14.87
N ASN A 153 9.97 7.35 14.07
CA ASN A 153 10.84 8.47 14.43
C ASN A 153 10.31 9.85 14.01
N ASN A 154 9.26 9.92 13.19
CA ASN A 154 8.80 11.16 12.56
C ASN A 154 7.27 11.29 12.57
N GLN A 155 6.62 10.93 13.69
CA GLN A 155 5.16 10.74 13.77
C GLN A 155 4.31 11.98 13.41
N GLU A 156 4.87 13.17 13.59
CA GLU A 156 4.22 14.46 13.31
C GLU A 156 4.44 14.96 11.87
N GLU A 157 5.32 14.30 11.12
CA GLU A 157 5.70 14.74 9.78
C GLU A 157 4.63 14.38 8.74
N GLU A 158 4.53 15.22 7.71
CA GLU A 158 3.65 14.96 6.59
C GLU A 158 4.10 13.71 5.81
N LEU A 159 3.16 12.98 5.24
CA LEU A 159 3.40 11.80 4.40
C LEU A 159 4.45 12.07 3.31
N SER A 160 4.45 13.26 2.69
CA SER A 160 5.46 13.64 1.69
C SER A 160 6.88 13.65 2.29
N VAL A 161 7.04 14.17 3.50
CA VAL A 161 8.31 14.20 4.24
C VAL A 161 8.70 12.78 4.64
N ILE A 162 7.78 11.99 5.18
CA ILE A 162 7.99 10.57 5.50
C ILE A 162 8.51 9.82 4.27
N MET A 163 7.83 9.94 3.13
CA MET A 163 8.23 9.23 1.91
C MET A 163 9.58 9.69 1.37
N ASN A 164 9.94 10.97 1.53
CA ASN A 164 11.25 11.49 1.15
C ASN A 164 12.37 10.92 2.04
N ILE A 165 12.16 10.87 3.35
CA ILE A 165 13.12 10.27 4.30
C ILE A 165 13.25 8.77 4.01
N THR A 166 12.14 8.05 3.89
CA THR A 166 12.12 6.62 3.57
C THR A 166 12.84 6.34 2.25
N ALA A 167 12.60 7.15 1.20
CA ALA A 167 13.30 7.00 -0.07
C ALA A 167 14.82 7.16 0.12
N LYS A 168 15.26 8.23 0.77
CA LYS A 168 16.68 8.50 1.04
C LYS A 168 17.36 7.39 1.85
N ASP A 169 16.73 6.95 2.94
CA ASP A 169 17.26 5.87 3.78
C ASP A 169 17.40 4.57 3.00
N LEU A 170 16.44 4.28 2.13
CA LEU A 170 16.50 3.12 1.27
C LEU A 170 17.59 3.26 0.19
N GLU A 171 17.84 4.47 -0.35
CA GLU A 171 18.94 4.73 -1.27
C GLU A 171 20.31 4.48 -0.63
N ASP A 172 20.50 4.91 0.61
CA ASP A 172 21.72 4.67 1.37
C ASP A 172 21.91 3.16 1.65
N GLN A 173 20.82 2.40 1.66
CA GLN A 173 20.80 0.94 1.80
C GLN A 173 20.90 0.18 0.45
N LYS A 174 21.13 0.85 -0.70
CA LYS A 174 21.20 0.22 -2.05
C LYS A 174 22.14 -0.99 -2.15
N LYS A 175 23.16 -1.10 -1.30
CA LYS A 175 24.05 -2.28 -1.21
C LYS A 175 23.36 -3.54 -0.69
N HIS A 176 22.26 -3.41 0.04
CA HIS A 176 21.52 -4.50 0.70
C HIS A 176 20.07 -4.63 0.19
N CYS A 177 19.54 -3.63 -0.50
CA CYS A 177 18.22 -3.61 -1.12
C CYS A 177 18.33 -3.13 -2.57
N PRO A 178 18.41 -4.03 -3.57
CA PRO A 178 18.76 -3.70 -4.95
C PRO A 178 17.88 -2.68 -5.67
N HIS A 179 16.66 -2.37 -5.21
CA HIS A 179 15.78 -1.42 -5.90
C HIS A 179 14.80 -0.67 -4.97
N PRO A 180 15.31 0.29 -4.20
CA PRO A 180 14.52 1.01 -3.23
C PRO A 180 13.76 2.14 -3.90
N THR A 181 12.46 1.99 -4.09
CA THR A 181 11.72 2.96 -4.89
C THR A 181 10.30 3.10 -4.38
N SER A 182 9.94 4.33 -4.04
CA SER A 182 8.57 4.71 -3.69
C SER A 182 7.96 5.56 -4.81
N TYR A 183 6.73 5.23 -5.19
CA TYR A 183 5.96 6.00 -6.16
C TYR A 183 4.64 6.42 -5.53
N VAL A 184 4.31 7.71 -5.62
CA VAL A 184 3.05 8.28 -5.14
C VAL A 184 2.17 8.56 -6.34
N GLU A 185 1.08 7.81 -6.48
CA GLU A 185 0.06 8.10 -7.48
C GLU A 185 -0.98 9.07 -6.89
N HIS A 186 -1.12 10.24 -7.52
CA HIS A 186 -2.03 11.35 -7.16
C HIS A 186 -1.67 12.11 -5.87
N PRO A 187 -1.02 13.29 -5.94
CA PRO A 187 -0.77 14.09 -4.75
C PRO A 187 -2.09 14.60 -4.15
N PHE A 188 -2.25 14.38 -2.84
CA PHE A 188 -3.31 14.99 -2.03
C PHE A 188 -2.71 16.05 -1.08
N CYS A 189 -3.58 16.88 -0.52
CA CYS A 189 -3.23 17.82 0.56
C CYS A 189 -2.61 17.08 1.76
N LYS A 190 -1.80 17.82 2.53
CA LYS A 190 -1.13 17.44 3.78
C LYS A 190 -1.83 16.30 4.52
N PHE A 191 -1.12 15.19 4.74
CA PHE A 191 -1.58 14.07 5.54
C PHE A 191 -0.51 13.74 6.58
N VAL A 192 -0.89 13.60 7.84
CA VAL A 192 -0.04 13.12 8.93
C VAL A 192 -0.67 11.82 9.42
N PHE A 193 0.12 10.77 9.61
CA PHE A 193 -0.43 9.46 9.97
C PHE A 193 -1.03 9.44 11.36
N LYS A 194 -0.52 10.25 12.28
CA LYS A 194 -0.95 10.26 13.67
C LYS A 194 -2.42 10.66 13.82
N CYS A 195 -3.24 9.78 14.42
CA CYS A 195 -4.56 10.16 14.89
C CYS A 195 -4.43 11.16 16.06
N GLN A 196 -5.12 12.30 15.96
CA GLN A 196 -5.18 13.33 17.01
C GLN A 196 -6.24 12.99 18.05
#